data_AF-A0A3A8WEZ7-F1
#
_entry.id   AF-A0A3A8WEZ7-F1
#
_cell.length_a   1.000
_cell.length_b   1.000
_cell.length_c   1.000
_cell.angle_alpha   90.00
_cell.angle_beta   90.00
_cell.angle_gamma   90.00
#
_symmetry.space_group_name_H-M   'P 1'
#
loop_
_entity.id
_entity.type
_entity.pdbx_description
1 polymer ?
#
loop_
_entity_poly.entity_id
_entity_poly.type
_entity_poly.pdbx_seq_one_letter_code
_entity_poly.pdbx_strand_id
1 'polypeptide(L)'
;MKEIIAENYLCFLALIEMIIQDVIGTSCIDQFYLAEYFGVTVPKDYKIDIKNVQYSDRDRQLGVHIDEDKLNILFQNTGIPLHTDYIYVNPFEDNKIDDYRYPNLRSNKYVVYTYSYGYLYGIPKSYDIGHVALLDKVISQSCLRIYDPGPQNHGYKEVNRFEMYEAMRIIKSGIYIFETNI
;
A
#
# COMPACT_ATOMS: atom_id res chain seq x y z
N MET A 1 3.49 7.98 13.98
CA MET A 1 3.26 8.16 12.53
C MET A 1 2.32 9.31 12.25
N LYS A 2 2.74 10.25 11.41
CA LYS A 2 1.90 11.34 10.88
C LYS A 2 0.98 10.76 9.81
N GLU A 3 -0.29 11.13 9.82
CA GLU A 3 -1.26 10.67 8.81
C GLU A 3 -1.09 11.42 7.50
N ILE A 4 -1.14 10.69 6.37
CA ILE A 4 -0.91 11.23 5.03
C ILE A 4 -2.06 10.79 4.12
N ILE A 5 -2.74 11.78 3.57
CA ILE A 5 -3.82 11.60 2.62
C ILE A 5 -3.20 11.57 1.22
N ALA A 6 -3.53 10.54 0.46
CA ALA A 6 -3.07 10.38 -0.90
C ALA A 6 -3.82 11.34 -1.84
N GLU A 7 -3.10 11.87 -2.81
CA GLU A 7 -3.71 12.31 -4.05
C GLU A 7 -4.22 11.12 -4.85
N ASN A 8 -5.09 11.41 -5.82
CA ASN A 8 -5.61 10.36 -6.71
C ASN A 8 -4.46 9.60 -7.37
N TYR A 9 -4.58 8.27 -7.39
CA TYR A 9 -3.59 7.33 -7.94
C TYR A 9 -2.29 7.19 -7.15
N LEU A 10 -2.10 7.92 -6.04
CA LEU A 10 -0.85 7.92 -5.24
C LEU A 10 -0.96 7.17 -3.90
N CYS A 11 -2.01 6.37 -3.69
CA CYS A 11 -2.30 5.70 -2.41
C CYS A 11 -1.10 4.93 -1.83
N PHE A 12 -0.36 4.20 -2.68
CA PHE A 12 0.82 3.46 -2.23
C PHE A 12 1.99 4.36 -1.86
N LEU A 13 2.20 5.45 -2.60
CA LEU A 13 3.25 6.41 -2.31
C LEU A 13 2.98 7.21 -1.03
N ALA A 14 1.71 7.53 -0.76
CA ALA A 14 1.32 8.16 0.50
C ALA A 14 1.68 7.29 1.71
N LEU A 15 1.51 5.96 1.62
CA LEU A 15 1.95 5.05 2.69
C LEU A 15 3.46 4.99 2.82
N ILE A 16 4.19 4.99 1.69
CA ILE A 16 5.66 5.02 1.71
C ILE A 16 6.16 6.32 2.36
N GLU A 17 5.60 7.48 1.98
CA GLU A 17 5.87 8.77 2.62
C GLU A 17 5.62 8.69 4.13
N MET A 18 4.50 8.07 4.52
CA MET A 18 4.08 7.94 5.90
C MET A 18 5.09 7.12 6.73
N ILE A 19 5.55 6.00 6.16
CA ILE A 19 6.56 5.11 6.75
C ILE A 19 7.91 5.83 6.83
N ILE A 20 8.37 6.45 5.74
CA ILE A 20 9.64 7.19 5.74
C ILE A 20 9.64 8.28 6.80
N GLN A 21 8.56 9.09 6.89
CA GLN A 21 8.46 10.16 7.87
C GLN A 21 8.41 9.66 9.31
N ASP A 22 7.90 8.46 9.56
CA ASP A 22 7.93 7.83 10.89
C ASP A 22 9.34 7.37 11.28
N VAL A 23 10.15 6.94 10.30
CA VAL A 23 11.51 6.42 10.52
C VAL A 23 12.54 7.53 10.68
N ILE A 24 12.55 8.52 9.77
CA ILE A 24 13.60 9.55 9.71
C ILE A 24 13.10 10.95 10.08
N GLY A 25 11.82 11.09 10.45
CA GLY A 25 11.18 12.38 10.66
C GLY A 25 10.80 13.07 9.34
N THR A 26 10.36 14.33 9.44
CA THR A 26 9.96 15.12 8.28
C THR A 26 11.09 15.19 7.25
N SER A 27 10.82 14.77 6.02
CA SER A 27 11.75 14.78 4.90
C SER A 27 11.13 15.48 3.69
N CYS A 28 11.94 15.71 2.64
CA CYS A 28 11.45 16.19 1.34
C CYS A 28 10.93 15.06 0.43
N ILE A 29 10.93 13.81 0.91
CA ILE A 29 10.46 12.65 0.16
C ILE A 29 8.97 12.52 0.46
N ASP A 30 8.15 13.18 -0.36
CA ASP A 30 6.70 13.10 -0.34
C ASP A 30 6.16 12.22 -1.48
N GLN A 31 4.85 11.96 -1.48
CA GLN A 31 4.20 11.16 -2.51
C GLN A 31 4.41 11.69 -3.95
N PHE A 32 4.66 12.99 -4.15
CA PHE A 32 4.92 13.57 -5.48
C PHE A 32 6.36 13.33 -5.91
N TYR A 33 7.33 13.51 -5.00
CA TYR A 33 8.72 13.13 -5.23
C TYR A 33 8.82 11.65 -5.60
N LEU A 34 8.12 10.80 -4.85
CA LEU A 34 8.07 9.36 -5.11
C LEU A 34 7.42 9.05 -6.47
N ALA A 35 6.40 9.82 -6.87
CA ALA A 35 5.73 9.63 -8.16
C ALA A 35 6.63 10.06 -9.32
N GLU A 36 7.42 11.12 -9.18
CA GLU A 36 8.44 11.49 -10.16
C GLU A 36 9.52 10.41 -10.29
N TYR A 37 9.90 9.79 -9.17
CA TYR A 37 10.91 8.74 -9.14
C TYR A 37 10.43 7.42 -9.78
N PHE A 38 9.28 6.89 -9.33
CA PHE A 38 8.78 5.58 -9.78
C PHE A 38 7.88 5.64 -11.01
N GLY A 39 7.29 6.80 -11.27
CA GLY A 39 6.27 7.00 -12.28
C GLY A 39 4.87 6.63 -11.81
N VAL A 40 3.85 7.25 -12.40
CA VAL A 40 2.43 6.97 -12.13
C VAL A 40 1.67 6.81 -13.43
N THR A 41 0.70 5.90 -13.46
CA THR A 41 -0.23 5.77 -14.59
C THR A 41 -1.59 6.33 -14.22
N VAL A 42 -2.12 7.24 -15.04
CA VAL A 42 -3.42 7.90 -14.83
C VAL A 42 -4.32 7.78 -16.06
N PRO A 43 -5.62 8.06 -15.97
CA PRO A 43 -6.50 8.12 -17.14
C PRO A 43 -6.04 9.18 -18.16
N LYS A 44 -6.28 8.95 -19.45
CA LYS A 44 -5.82 9.85 -20.54
C LYS A 44 -6.22 11.32 -20.37
N ASP A 45 -7.40 11.57 -19.81
CA ASP A 45 -7.93 12.93 -19.62
C ASP A 45 -7.64 13.49 -18.22
N TYR A 46 -6.91 12.75 -17.38
CA TYR A 46 -6.55 13.18 -16.04
C TYR A 46 -5.35 14.14 -16.07
N LYS A 47 -5.48 15.27 -15.38
CA LYS A 47 -4.41 16.28 -15.27
C LYS A 47 -3.71 16.13 -13.93
N ILE A 48 -2.39 15.94 -13.98
CA ILE A 48 -1.53 15.83 -12.80
C ILE A 48 -0.20 16.51 -13.09
N ASP A 49 0.36 17.20 -12.09
CA ASP A 49 1.65 17.90 -12.21
C ASP A 49 2.81 16.99 -11.78
N ILE A 50 2.97 15.87 -12.51
CA ILE A 50 4.06 14.91 -12.38
C ILE A 50 4.61 14.63 -13.78
N LYS A 51 5.91 14.75 -13.98
CA LYS A 51 6.57 14.56 -15.29
C LYS A 51 6.65 13.09 -15.67
N ASN A 52 6.94 12.22 -14.71
CA ASN A 52 6.99 10.76 -14.93
C ASN A 52 5.58 10.16 -14.93
N VAL A 53 4.75 10.56 -15.89
CA VAL A 53 3.36 10.10 -16.01
C VAL A 53 3.16 9.25 -17.26
N GLN A 54 2.40 8.18 -17.11
CA GLN A 54 1.89 7.35 -18.20
C GLN A 54 0.37 7.45 -18.24
N TYR A 55 -0.22 7.21 -19.40
CA TYR A 55 -1.66 7.32 -19.60
C TYR A 55 -2.26 5.98 -20.04
N SER A 56 -3.35 5.56 -19.41
CA SER A 56 -4.06 4.33 -19.77
C SER A 56 -5.57 4.45 -19.58
N ASP A 57 -6.33 3.72 -20.40
CA ASP A 57 -7.79 3.55 -20.24
C ASP A 57 -8.13 2.23 -19.53
N ARG A 58 -7.13 1.49 -19.05
CA ARG A 58 -7.31 0.21 -18.38
C ARG A 58 -7.15 0.39 -16.88
N ASP A 59 -8.22 0.20 -16.11
CA ASP A 59 -8.24 0.40 -14.65
C ASP A 59 -7.11 -0.32 -13.91
N ARG A 60 -6.77 -1.55 -14.35
CA ARG A 60 -5.69 -2.36 -13.74
C ARG A 60 -4.28 -1.81 -13.98
N GLN A 61 -4.13 -0.87 -14.89
CA GLN A 61 -2.86 -0.21 -15.15
C GLN A 61 -2.75 1.12 -14.39
N LEU A 62 -3.85 1.65 -13.85
CA LEU A 62 -3.85 2.91 -13.13
C LEU A 62 -3.12 2.78 -11.78
N GLY A 63 -2.58 3.90 -11.30
CA GLY A 63 -1.78 3.96 -10.08
C GLY A 63 -0.31 3.66 -10.33
N VAL A 64 0.35 3.19 -9.30
CA VAL A 64 1.78 2.98 -9.26
C VAL A 64 2.09 1.49 -9.18
N HIS A 65 3.04 1.03 -10.00
CA HIS A 65 3.46 -0.37 -10.09
C HIS A 65 4.94 -0.47 -9.69
N ILE A 66 5.16 -0.67 -8.39
CA ILE A 66 6.49 -0.80 -7.80
C ILE A 66 6.65 -2.23 -7.29
N ASP A 67 7.84 -2.80 -7.42
CA ASP A 67 8.26 -4.04 -6.77
C ASP A 67 9.20 -3.71 -5.59
N GLU A 68 9.46 -4.70 -4.75
CA GLU A 68 10.33 -4.58 -3.59
C GLU A 68 11.77 -4.17 -3.96
N ASP A 69 12.29 -4.64 -5.10
CA ASP A 69 13.66 -4.32 -5.55
C ASP A 69 13.82 -2.82 -5.83
N LYS A 70 12.86 -2.20 -6.52
CA LYS A 70 12.85 -0.76 -6.78
C LYS A 70 12.77 0.07 -5.50
N LEU A 71 11.99 -0.38 -4.52
CA LEU A 71 11.91 0.28 -3.20
C LEU A 71 13.26 0.19 -2.47
N ASN A 72 13.87 -0.99 -2.45
CA ASN A 72 15.17 -1.21 -1.82
C ASN A 72 16.29 -0.38 -2.48
N ILE A 73 16.27 -0.23 -3.80
CA ILE A 73 17.20 0.65 -4.52
C ILE A 73 17.00 2.12 -4.09
N LEU A 74 15.76 2.59 -3.95
CA LEU A 74 15.49 3.93 -3.45
C LEU A 74 16.08 4.12 -2.03
N PHE A 75 15.80 3.19 -1.11
CA PHE A 75 16.28 3.29 0.27
C PHE A 75 17.81 3.27 0.34
N GLN A 76 18.46 2.41 -0.43
CA GLN A 76 19.91 2.36 -0.53
C GLN A 76 20.49 3.68 -1.06
N ASN A 77 19.93 4.23 -2.14
CA ASN A 77 20.41 5.46 -2.77
C ASN A 77 20.20 6.70 -1.90
N THR A 78 19.16 6.70 -1.07
CA THR A 78 18.78 7.83 -0.22
C THR A 78 19.31 7.71 1.22
N GLY A 79 19.89 6.56 1.58
CA GLY A 79 20.36 6.28 2.93
C GLY A 79 19.24 6.11 3.96
N ILE A 80 18.01 5.83 3.51
CA ILE A 80 16.89 5.54 4.40
C ILE A 80 17.10 4.13 4.98
N PRO A 81 17.06 3.95 6.30
CA PRO A 81 17.34 2.66 6.94
C PRO A 81 16.13 1.72 6.88
N LEU A 82 15.63 1.48 5.67
CA LEU A 82 14.51 0.59 5.38
C LEU A 82 14.93 -0.50 4.39
N HIS A 83 14.37 -1.69 4.60
CA HIS A 83 14.34 -2.79 3.65
C HIS A 83 12.87 -3.17 3.40
N THR A 84 12.55 -3.66 2.22
CA THR A 84 11.20 -4.10 1.87
C THR A 84 11.23 -5.48 1.24
N ASP A 85 10.30 -6.31 1.68
CA ASP A 85 9.97 -7.59 1.08
C ASP A 85 8.51 -7.58 0.62
N TYR A 86 8.22 -8.34 -0.44
CA TYR A 86 6.86 -8.55 -0.91
C TYR A 86 6.47 -10.02 -0.79
N ILE A 87 5.32 -10.26 -0.15
CA ILE A 87 4.74 -11.58 0.01
C ILE A 87 3.51 -11.69 -0.88
N TYR A 88 3.63 -12.51 -1.92
CA TYR A 88 2.51 -12.84 -2.79
C TYR A 88 1.47 -13.70 -2.06
N VAL A 89 0.20 -13.28 -2.09
CA VAL A 89 -0.91 -14.11 -1.58
C VAL A 89 -1.32 -15.09 -2.66
N ASN A 90 -0.94 -16.35 -2.47
CA ASN A 90 -1.22 -17.42 -3.43
C ASN A 90 -2.75 -17.69 -3.51
N PRO A 91 -3.38 -17.53 -4.69
CA PRO A 91 -4.82 -17.74 -4.85
C PRO A 91 -5.24 -19.21 -4.84
N PHE A 92 -4.29 -20.15 -4.86
CA PHE A 92 -4.51 -21.59 -4.93
C PHE A 92 -4.20 -22.33 -3.63
N GLU A 93 -3.69 -21.64 -2.60
CA GLU A 93 -3.43 -22.22 -1.28
C GLU A 93 -4.46 -21.74 -0.26
N ASP A 94 -5.07 -22.70 0.45
CA ASP A 94 -5.97 -22.41 1.56
C ASP A 94 -5.19 -21.87 2.77
N ASN A 95 -5.63 -20.70 3.25
CA ASN A 95 -5.40 -20.11 4.56
C ASN A 95 -4.10 -20.49 5.30
N LYS A 96 -2.99 -19.87 4.90
CA LYS A 96 -1.83 -19.64 5.80
C LYS A 96 -1.85 -18.25 6.43
N ILE A 97 -3.00 -17.58 6.46
CA ILE A 97 -3.08 -16.25 7.05
C ILE A 97 -2.64 -16.26 8.52
N ASP A 98 -2.87 -17.38 9.21
CA ASP A 98 -2.45 -17.64 10.59
C ASP A 98 -0.96 -17.99 10.76
N ASP A 99 -0.21 -18.19 9.68
CA ASP A 99 1.26 -18.24 9.73
C ASP A 99 1.83 -16.83 9.73
N TYR A 100 1.12 -15.87 9.12
CA TYR A 100 1.37 -14.43 9.29
C TYR A 100 0.82 -13.93 10.63
N ARG A 101 1.03 -14.71 11.71
CA ARG A 101 0.97 -14.21 13.08
C ARG A 101 1.97 -13.07 13.14
N TYR A 102 1.46 -11.86 13.06
CA TYR A 102 2.21 -10.63 13.24
C TYR A 102 2.01 -10.03 14.65
N PRO A 103 2.15 -10.79 15.76
CA PRO A 103 1.85 -10.27 17.10
C PRO A 103 2.78 -9.12 17.51
N ASN A 104 3.87 -8.87 16.76
CA ASN A 104 4.94 -7.93 17.13
C ASN A 104 5.16 -6.78 16.12
N LEU A 105 4.14 -6.35 15.38
CA LEU A 105 4.20 -5.30 14.34
C LEU A 105 4.62 -3.88 14.76
N ARG A 106 5.21 -3.70 15.94
CA ARG A 106 5.55 -2.36 16.44
C ARG A 106 7.02 -2.15 16.76
N SER A 107 7.84 -3.18 16.71
CA SER A 107 9.25 -3.04 17.05
C SER A 107 10.12 -3.20 15.81
N ASN A 108 9.84 -2.47 14.71
CA ASN A 108 10.67 -2.34 13.47
C ASN A 108 10.01 -2.78 12.16
N LYS A 109 8.70 -3.06 12.11
CA LYS A 109 8.03 -3.50 10.87
C LYS A 109 6.75 -2.73 10.57
N TYR A 110 6.55 -2.41 9.29
CA TYR A 110 5.31 -1.86 8.74
C TYR A 110 4.75 -2.84 7.71
N VAL A 111 3.43 -3.07 7.76
CA VAL A 111 2.76 -4.01 6.86
C VAL A 111 1.73 -3.26 6.02
N VAL A 112 1.90 -3.27 4.71
CA VAL A 112 0.98 -2.67 3.75
C VAL A 112 0.29 -3.77 2.96
N TYR A 113 -1.03 -3.81 3.04
CA TYR A 113 -1.86 -4.69 2.24
C TYR A 113 -2.13 -4.05 0.88
N THR A 114 -2.07 -4.86 -0.18
CA THR A 114 -2.55 -4.50 -1.52
C THR A 114 -3.77 -5.36 -1.85
N TYR A 115 -4.94 -4.74 -2.07
CA TYR A 115 -6.22 -5.46 -2.11
C TYR A 115 -7.24 -4.82 -3.08
N SER A 116 -8.29 -5.58 -3.40
CA SER A 116 -9.48 -5.08 -4.11
C SER A 116 -10.35 -4.22 -3.18
N TYR A 117 -10.40 -2.91 -3.44
CA TYR A 117 -11.24 -2.00 -2.65
C TYR A 117 -12.72 -2.35 -2.79
N GLY A 118 -13.14 -2.71 -4.01
CA GLY A 118 -14.52 -2.99 -4.30
C GLY A 118 -15.01 -4.24 -3.58
N TYR A 119 -14.19 -5.29 -3.56
CA TYR A 119 -14.50 -6.51 -2.83
C TYR A 119 -14.61 -6.25 -1.32
N LEU A 120 -13.61 -5.59 -0.72
CA LEU A 120 -13.56 -5.41 0.72
C LEU A 120 -14.73 -4.60 1.28
N TYR A 121 -15.24 -3.63 0.52
CA TYR A 121 -16.34 -2.76 0.94
C TYR A 121 -17.68 -3.06 0.25
N GLY A 122 -17.79 -4.18 -0.47
CA GLY A 122 -19.03 -4.58 -1.14
C GLY A 122 -19.49 -3.61 -2.25
N ILE A 123 -18.56 -2.89 -2.87
CA ILE A 123 -18.84 -1.98 -3.98
C ILE A 123 -18.92 -2.81 -5.28
N PRO A 124 -19.85 -2.49 -6.21
CA PRO A 124 -20.00 -3.26 -7.44
C PRO A 124 -18.71 -3.37 -8.25
N LYS A 125 -18.47 -4.53 -8.88
CA LYS A 125 -17.25 -4.85 -9.66
C LYS A 125 -16.88 -3.83 -10.73
N SER A 126 -17.87 -3.10 -11.29
CA SER A 126 -17.63 -2.03 -12.27
C SER A 126 -16.86 -0.83 -11.70
N TYR A 127 -16.74 -0.75 -10.37
CA TYR A 127 -16.02 0.30 -9.64
C TYR A 127 -14.92 -0.29 -8.75
N ASP A 128 -14.56 -1.56 -8.98
CA ASP A 128 -13.50 -2.21 -8.23
C ASP A 128 -12.14 -1.74 -8.73
N ILE A 129 -11.37 -1.16 -7.81
CA ILE A 129 -10.02 -0.65 -8.05
C ILE A 129 -9.06 -1.34 -7.09
N GLY A 130 -7.83 -1.57 -7.54
CA GLY A 130 -6.74 -1.97 -6.66
C GLY A 130 -6.42 -0.83 -5.69
N HIS A 131 -6.19 -1.15 -4.42
CA HIS A 131 -5.92 -0.17 -3.37
C HIS A 131 -4.96 -0.72 -2.32
N VAL A 132 -4.55 0.14 -1.39
CA VAL A 132 -3.61 -0.20 -0.33
C VAL A 132 -4.04 0.33 1.02
N ALA A 133 -3.60 -0.34 2.09
CA ALA A 133 -3.76 0.17 3.44
C ALA A 133 -2.64 -0.34 4.36
N LEU A 134 -2.24 0.50 5.32
CA LEU A 134 -1.28 0.12 6.34
C LEU A 134 -1.98 -0.60 7.49
N LEU A 135 -1.44 -1.71 7.96
CA LEU A 135 -1.88 -2.34 9.21
C LEU A 135 -1.43 -1.50 10.41
N ASP A 136 -2.37 -1.01 11.20
CA ASP A 136 -2.08 -0.32 12.47
C ASP A 136 -2.15 -1.26 13.68
N LYS A 137 -3.16 -2.15 13.72
CA LYS A 137 -3.36 -3.07 14.84
C LYS A 137 -4.14 -4.32 14.45
N VAL A 138 -3.75 -5.47 15.01
CA VAL A 138 -4.60 -6.67 15.07
C VAL A 138 -5.49 -6.55 16.30
N ILE A 139 -6.80 -6.35 16.12
CA ILE A 139 -7.77 -6.18 17.22
C ILE A 139 -8.15 -7.54 17.80
N SER A 140 -8.40 -8.52 16.93
CA SER A 140 -8.75 -9.90 17.28
C SER A 140 -8.30 -10.85 16.17
N GLN A 141 -8.59 -12.15 16.31
CA GLN A 141 -8.29 -13.14 15.27
C GLN A 141 -8.95 -12.82 13.92
N SER A 142 -10.11 -12.16 13.94
CA SER A 142 -10.92 -11.85 12.75
C SER A 142 -10.97 -10.37 12.40
N CYS A 143 -10.41 -9.48 13.22
CA CYS A 143 -10.54 -8.03 13.04
C CYS A 143 -9.16 -7.34 13.02
N LEU A 144 -8.95 -6.56 11.97
CA LEU A 144 -7.79 -5.69 11.79
C LEU A 144 -8.23 -4.23 11.85
N ARG A 145 -7.40 -3.37 12.43
CA ARG A 145 -7.45 -1.92 12.21
C ARG A 145 -6.38 -1.54 11.19
N ILE A 146 -6.81 -0.96 10.10
CA ILE A 146 -5.94 -0.46 9.03
C ILE A 146 -6.05 1.06 8.94
N TYR A 147 -5.03 1.71 8.41
CA TYR A 147 -5.08 3.09 7.94
C TYR A 147 -5.19 3.10 6.42
N ASP A 148 -6.29 3.66 5.92
CA ASP A 148 -6.55 3.84 4.50
C ASP A 148 -6.12 5.26 4.09
N PRO A 149 -5.14 5.40 3.17
CA PRO A 149 -4.63 6.70 2.74
C PRO A 149 -5.48 7.33 1.62
N GLY A 150 -6.56 6.69 1.16
CA GLY A 150 -7.23 7.07 -0.09
C GLY A 150 -7.65 8.54 -0.18
N PRO A 151 -7.70 9.13 -1.38
CA PRO A 151 -8.07 10.54 -1.56
C PRO A 151 -9.47 10.88 -1.05
N GLN A 152 -10.33 9.87 -0.95
CA GLN A 152 -11.66 9.96 -0.39
C GLN A 152 -11.82 8.88 0.69
N ASN A 153 -12.53 9.21 1.77
CA ASN A 153 -12.78 8.29 2.89
C ASN A 153 -11.48 7.73 3.54
N HIS A 154 -10.44 8.57 3.65
CA HIS A 154 -9.22 8.22 4.38
C HIS A 154 -9.47 8.01 5.88
N GLY A 155 -8.51 7.37 6.54
CA GLY A 155 -8.47 7.24 7.99
C GLY A 155 -8.50 5.78 8.46
N TYR A 156 -8.65 5.60 9.76
CA TYR A 156 -8.65 4.27 10.35
C TYR A 156 -9.96 3.53 10.08
N LYS A 157 -9.84 2.28 9.67
CA LYS A 157 -10.96 1.39 9.38
C LYS A 157 -10.75 0.07 10.09
N GLU A 158 -11.82 -0.45 10.68
CA GLU A 158 -11.85 -1.82 11.17
C GLU A 158 -12.40 -2.73 10.08
N VAL A 159 -11.68 -3.79 9.76
CA VAL A 159 -12.00 -4.68 8.65
C VAL A 159 -11.89 -6.14 9.09
N ASN A 160 -12.73 -6.98 8.48
CA ASN A 160 -12.63 -8.41 8.68
C ASN A 160 -11.35 -8.93 8.00
N ARG A 161 -10.50 -9.62 8.77
CA ARG A 161 -9.22 -10.16 8.33
C ARG A 161 -9.36 -11.16 7.17
N PHE A 162 -10.40 -11.98 7.19
CA PHE A 162 -10.66 -12.97 6.15
C PHE A 162 -11.16 -12.30 4.87
N GLU A 163 -12.01 -11.27 4.99
CA GLU A 163 -12.43 -10.49 3.82
C GLU A 163 -11.27 -9.71 3.19
N MET A 164 -10.36 -9.17 4.02
CA MET A 164 -9.12 -8.57 3.52
C MET A 164 -8.29 -9.57 2.72
N TYR A 165 -8.14 -10.81 3.21
CA TYR A 165 -7.44 -11.87 2.48
C TYR A 165 -8.05 -12.16 1.12
N GLU A 166 -9.37 -12.36 1.10
CA GLU A 166 -10.10 -12.62 -0.14
C GLU A 166 -10.00 -11.44 -1.11
N ALA A 167 -10.03 -10.21 -0.60
CA ALA A 167 -9.81 -9.00 -1.38
C ALA A 167 -8.40 -8.97 -2.03
N MET A 168 -7.35 -9.41 -1.32
CA MET A 168 -6.00 -9.55 -1.90
C MET A 168 -5.96 -10.68 -2.94
N ARG A 169 -6.59 -11.81 -2.64
CA ARG A 169 -6.59 -13.03 -3.45
C ARG A 169 -7.21 -12.82 -4.83
N ILE A 170 -8.34 -12.12 -4.89
CA ILE A 170 -9.11 -11.92 -6.13
C ILE A 170 -8.35 -11.10 -7.17
N ILE A 171 -7.51 -10.16 -6.72
CA ILE A 171 -6.66 -9.35 -7.61
C ILE A 171 -5.24 -9.90 -7.73
N LYS A 172 -4.96 -11.10 -7.18
CA LYS A 172 -3.63 -11.74 -7.20
C LYS A 172 -2.55 -10.81 -6.66
N SER A 173 -2.82 -10.21 -5.51
CA SER A 173 -1.94 -9.22 -4.90
C SER A 173 -1.29 -9.78 -3.64
N GLY A 174 -0.79 -8.91 -2.76
CA GLY A 174 0.07 -9.35 -1.68
C GLY A 174 0.25 -8.35 -0.56
N ILE A 175 1.35 -8.53 0.16
CA ILE A 175 1.69 -7.77 1.35
C ILE A 175 3.10 -7.24 1.18
N TYR A 176 3.27 -5.93 1.33
CA TYR A 176 4.58 -5.35 1.52
C TYR A 176 4.92 -5.31 3.00
N ILE A 177 6.14 -5.73 3.34
CA ILE A 177 6.70 -5.62 4.68
C ILE A 177 7.90 -4.69 4.59
N PHE A 178 7.82 -3.55 5.26
CA PHE A 178 8.93 -2.62 5.41
C PHE A 178 9.57 -2.86 6.77
N GLU A 179 10.87 -3.09 6.82
CA GLU A 179 11.62 -3.36 8.05
C GLU A 179 12.69 -2.30 8.25
N THR A 180 12.82 -1.77 9.46
CA THR A 180 13.93 -0.86 9.77
C THR A 180 15.19 -1.65 10.05
N ASN A 181 16.25 -1.34 9.30
CA ASN A 181 17.59 -1.90 9.51
C ASN A 181 18.27 -1.13 10.66
N ILE A 182 17.96 -1.50 11.90
CA ILE A 182 18.63 -0.97 13.11
C ILE A 182 19.77 -1.90 13.51
#